data_AF-A0A4U0EYU5-F1
#
_entry.id   AF-A0A4U0EYU5-F1
#
_cell.length_a   1.000
_cell.length_b   1.000
_cell.length_c   1.000
_cell.angle_alpha   90.00
_cell.angle_beta   90.00
_cell.angle_gamma   90.00
#
_symmetry.space_group_name_H-M   'P 1'
#
loop_
_entity.id
_entity.type
_entity.pdbx_description
1 polymer ?
#
loop_
_entity_poly.entity_id
_entity_poly.type
_entity_poly.pdbx_seq_one_letter_code
_entity_poly.pdbx_strand_id
1 'polypeptide(L)'
;MINSVSFINNEWLWQIIGVTLIVWLVFIWKERVKLKKRRFYINSTISLLALASLALIALKPTIENSGKSFKAVILTSGFMDTQLDSLKKAYKKLKVYNYEENQTLIPQNEIPETAFILGNGLQHYDLWQLDSVNTIYIGGNTPKGISKFNYVANKTVRNDMLFNGKYNQPTKGHKLLLEDSAGRVLDSITLTNETSQEFQLSTTLKVEGTFVYQLVEKDSVDNVIKKEPLPLTVKEQQLLNILIINATPSFETKYLKNYLAEAGHNVLVRSRLTKDRYKYEYFNMDNKPTVRFTQEQLKPFDVVIIDVLSINGLTKNERNAFEASIKEYGLGMFIQSEVSLFNSRSRWYSFNFISNSKNNASLEISPKNTISKYPFVFKNDIAIESILNDNSNIVSGYKRLGIGRIGTSVLQNTYELQLKGEIDVYKQLWAKTIESISKKETPSIEWNSKSKLAYINEPFSFELRTTNNNPLIETTSYQIPIKRSIDIKDLWTGITYPKNEGWNTLKTQQDTTKVFQYYAINNSQWQTLKAVSTITSNKKHFRTNKLNTVKSNTANSTINPLWFFMVFVLSIGYLWLEPKM
;
A
#
# COMPACT_ATOMS: atom_id res chain seq x y z
N MET A 1 -13.36 15.64 -43.64
CA MET A 1 -12.19 14.74 -43.72
C MET A 1 -12.33 13.96 -45.00
N ILE A 2 -11.34 14.05 -45.90
CA ILE A 2 -11.31 13.22 -47.11
C ILE A 2 -10.95 11.82 -46.62
N ASN A 3 -11.87 10.86 -46.73
CA ASN A 3 -11.59 9.46 -46.39
C ASN A 3 -10.36 9.01 -47.19
N SER A 4 -9.31 8.55 -46.52
CA SER A 4 -8.13 7.98 -47.17
C SER A 4 -8.55 6.70 -47.89
N VAL A 5 -8.63 6.75 -49.22
CA VAL A 5 -8.77 5.54 -50.03
C VAL A 5 -7.42 4.83 -50.00
N SER A 6 -7.40 3.62 -49.44
CA SER A 6 -6.24 2.73 -49.46
C SER A 6 -6.49 1.60 -50.45
N PHE A 7 -5.46 0.85 -50.82
CA PHE A 7 -5.57 -0.30 -51.73
C PHE A 7 -5.00 -1.55 -51.04
N ILE A 8 -5.69 -2.68 -51.15
CA ILE A 8 -5.17 -3.96 -50.60
C ILE A 8 -3.88 -4.37 -51.30
N ASN A 9 -3.84 -4.22 -52.62
CA ASN A 9 -2.69 -4.59 -53.45
C ASN A 9 -1.80 -3.38 -53.73
N ASN A 10 -1.48 -2.58 -52.71
CA ASN A 10 -0.72 -1.34 -52.87
C ASN A 10 0.69 -1.58 -53.46
N GLU A 11 1.30 -2.73 -53.19
CA GLU A 11 2.61 -3.10 -53.74
C GLU A 11 2.64 -3.19 -55.28
N TRP A 12 1.47 -3.40 -55.90
CA TRP A 12 1.32 -3.59 -57.34
C TRP A 12 0.78 -2.33 -58.05
N LEU A 13 0.62 -1.23 -57.30
CA LEU A 13 -0.03 -0.02 -57.77
C LEU A 13 0.67 0.58 -59.00
N TRP A 14 1.98 0.71 -58.95
CA TRP A 14 2.75 1.29 -60.05
C TRP A 14 2.81 0.40 -61.29
N GLN A 15 2.86 -0.91 -61.09
CA GLN A 15 2.87 -1.91 -62.15
C GLN A 15 1.51 -1.92 -62.88
N ILE A 16 0.40 -1.91 -62.13
CA ILE A 16 -0.95 -1.88 -62.69
C ILE A 16 -1.19 -0.55 -63.43
N ILE A 17 -0.79 0.60 -62.87
CA ILE A 17 -0.91 1.90 -63.56
C ILE A 17 -0.05 1.91 -64.84
N GLY A 18 1.18 1.41 -64.77
CA GLY A 18 2.08 1.33 -65.93
C GLY A 18 1.50 0.49 -67.07
N VAL A 19 1.02 -0.72 -66.77
CA VAL A 19 0.38 -1.60 -67.77
C VAL A 19 -0.88 -0.95 -68.35
N THR A 20 -1.71 -0.33 -67.51
CA THR A 20 -2.94 0.36 -67.92
C THR A 20 -2.63 1.49 -68.91
N LEU A 21 -1.61 2.31 -68.63
CA LEU A 21 -1.17 3.40 -69.50
C LEU A 21 -0.59 2.89 -70.83
N ILE A 22 0.23 1.83 -70.79
CA ILE A 22 0.79 1.23 -72.01
C ILE A 22 -0.32 0.71 -72.92
N VAL A 23 -1.27 -0.05 -72.37
CA VAL A 23 -2.41 -0.59 -73.13
C VAL A 23 -3.27 0.54 -73.70
N TRP A 24 -3.49 1.61 -72.93
CA TRP A 24 -4.23 2.77 -73.39
C TRP A 24 -3.52 3.54 -74.52
N LEU A 25 -2.19 3.71 -74.43
CA LEU A 25 -1.40 4.34 -75.49
C LEU A 25 -1.40 3.52 -76.78
N VAL A 26 -1.32 2.19 -76.68
CA VAL A 26 -1.44 1.28 -77.85
C VAL A 26 -2.83 1.41 -78.48
N PHE A 27 -3.89 1.50 -77.66
CA PHE A 27 -5.25 1.74 -78.15
C PHE A 27 -5.36 3.08 -78.88
N ILE A 28 -4.85 4.17 -78.30
CA ILE A 28 -4.80 5.49 -78.94
C ILE A 28 -4.08 5.45 -80.29
N TRP A 29 -2.92 4.78 -80.35
CA TRP A 29 -2.14 4.69 -81.58
C TRP A 29 -2.91 3.96 -82.69
N LYS A 30 -3.55 2.83 -82.36
CA LYS A 30 -4.37 2.06 -83.30
C LYS A 30 -5.62 2.83 -83.74
N GLU A 31 -6.23 3.59 -82.84
CA GLU A 31 -7.46 4.35 -83.09
C GLU A 31 -7.23 5.60 -83.96
N ARG A 32 -6.05 6.23 -83.86
CA ARG A 32 -5.66 7.38 -84.71
C ARG A 32 -5.70 7.08 -86.21
N VAL A 33 -5.52 5.83 -86.60
CA VAL A 33 -5.46 5.41 -88.01
C VAL A 33 -6.87 5.26 -88.63
N LYS A 34 -7.93 5.17 -87.82
CA LYS A 34 -9.24 4.67 -88.29
C LYS A 34 -10.40 5.69 -88.33
N LEU A 35 -10.34 6.84 -87.65
CA LEU A 35 -11.56 7.63 -87.36
C LEU A 35 -11.44 9.16 -87.53
N LYS A 36 -12.59 9.83 -87.79
CA LYS A 36 -12.74 11.30 -87.84
C LYS A 36 -12.45 11.94 -86.47
N LYS A 37 -11.88 13.16 -86.46
CA LYS A 37 -11.36 13.88 -85.26
C LYS A 37 -12.26 13.84 -84.01
N ARG A 38 -13.60 13.93 -84.14
CA ARG A 38 -14.51 13.97 -82.98
C ARG A 38 -14.72 12.62 -82.29
N ARG A 39 -14.80 11.52 -83.06
CA ARG A 39 -15.04 10.16 -82.51
C ARG A 39 -13.79 9.60 -81.83
N PHE A 40 -12.62 9.97 -82.33
CA PHE A 40 -11.33 9.64 -81.72
C PHE A 40 -11.24 10.05 -80.24
N TYR A 41 -11.65 11.27 -79.89
CA TYR A 41 -11.59 11.74 -78.49
C TYR A 41 -12.57 10.99 -77.58
N ILE A 42 -13.75 10.63 -78.08
CA ILE A 42 -14.78 9.90 -77.32
C ILE A 42 -14.34 8.45 -77.06
N ASN A 43 -13.83 7.76 -78.08
CA ASN A 43 -13.36 6.37 -77.93
C ASN A 43 -12.10 6.29 -77.05
N SER A 44 -11.25 7.31 -77.11
CA SER A 44 -10.07 7.41 -76.24
C SER A 44 -10.43 7.61 -74.76
N THR A 45 -11.45 8.44 -74.45
CA THR A 45 -11.89 8.62 -73.05
C THR A 45 -12.63 7.39 -72.52
N ILE A 46 -13.45 6.73 -73.34
CA ILE A 46 -14.19 5.53 -72.94
C ILE A 46 -13.26 4.32 -72.74
N SER A 47 -12.23 4.19 -73.58
CA SER A 47 -11.20 3.16 -73.38
C SER A 47 -10.36 3.40 -72.11
N LEU A 48 -10.03 4.66 -71.79
CA LEU A 48 -9.40 5.00 -70.52
C LEU A 48 -10.28 4.61 -69.34
N LEU A 49 -11.59 4.89 -69.44
CA LEU A 49 -12.55 4.58 -68.39
C LEU A 49 -12.74 3.07 -68.19
N ALA A 50 -12.75 2.29 -69.28
CA ALA A 50 -12.75 0.83 -69.24
C ALA A 50 -11.47 0.30 -68.55
N LEU A 51 -10.29 0.74 -69.00
CA LEU A 51 -9.02 0.29 -68.45
C LEU A 51 -8.83 0.70 -66.98
N ALA A 52 -9.25 1.91 -66.61
CA ALA A 52 -9.24 2.38 -65.22
C ALA A 52 -10.17 1.55 -64.33
N SER A 53 -11.35 1.16 -64.81
CA SER A 53 -12.26 0.29 -64.05
C SER A 53 -11.66 -1.10 -63.81
N LEU A 54 -10.96 -1.67 -64.80
CA LEU A 54 -10.25 -2.94 -64.65
C LEU A 54 -9.08 -2.84 -63.66
N ALA A 55 -8.32 -1.74 -63.72
CA ALA A 55 -7.25 -1.44 -62.77
C ALA A 55 -7.80 -1.33 -61.33
N LEU A 56 -8.96 -0.70 -61.14
CA LEU A 56 -9.60 -0.59 -59.82
C LEU A 56 -10.10 -1.93 -59.28
N ILE A 57 -10.55 -2.85 -60.14
CA ILE A 57 -10.88 -4.23 -59.73
C ILE A 57 -9.62 -4.96 -59.21
N ALA A 58 -8.50 -4.81 -59.90
CA ALA A 58 -7.23 -5.44 -59.51
C ALA A 58 -6.63 -4.84 -58.23
N LEU A 59 -6.74 -3.53 -58.04
CA LEU A 59 -6.19 -2.81 -56.87
C LEU A 59 -7.05 -2.97 -55.61
N LYS A 60 -8.34 -3.31 -55.75
CA LYS A 60 -9.30 -3.47 -54.65
C LYS A 60 -9.27 -2.29 -53.67
N PRO A 61 -9.83 -1.12 -54.04
CA PRO A 61 -9.87 0.03 -53.16
C PRO A 61 -10.64 -0.30 -51.88
N THR A 62 -10.06 0.10 -50.75
CA THR A 62 -10.63 0.02 -49.42
C THR A 62 -11.00 1.40 -48.93
N ILE A 63 -12.20 1.48 -48.36
CA ILE A 63 -12.66 2.66 -47.64
C ILE A 63 -12.49 2.35 -46.15
N GLU A 64 -11.92 3.31 -45.42
CA GLU A 64 -11.94 3.31 -43.96
C GLU A 64 -13.39 3.37 -43.49
N ASN A 65 -13.93 2.22 -43.09
CA ASN A 65 -15.19 2.18 -42.37
C ASN A 65 -14.84 2.25 -40.89
N SER A 66 -15.34 3.27 -40.21
CA SER A 66 -15.42 3.25 -38.76
C SER A 66 -16.27 2.03 -38.39
N GLY A 67 -15.64 1.00 -37.80
CA GLY A 67 -16.38 -0.16 -37.28
C GLY A 67 -17.55 0.36 -36.45
N LYS A 68 -18.73 -0.29 -36.55
CA LYS A 68 -19.99 0.18 -35.95
C LYS A 68 -19.73 0.71 -34.54
N SER A 69 -19.62 2.03 -34.39
CA SER A 69 -19.37 2.63 -33.08
C SER A 69 -20.58 2.31 -32.20
N PHE A 70 -20.30 1.68 -31.07
CA PHE A 70 -21.26 1.49 -30.01
C PHE A 70 -20.62 1.92 -28.70
N LYS A 71 -21.47 2.32 -27.76
CA LYS A 71 -21.07 2.61 -26.39
C LYS A 71 -21.48 1.43 -25.51
N ALA A 72 -20.69 1.17 -24.49
CA ALA A 72 -20.95 0.13 -23.52
C ALA A 72 -21.29 0.74 -22.15
N VAL A 73 -22.17 0.08 -21.41
CA VAL A 73 -22.34 0.28 -19.97
C VAL A 73 -21.91 -1.01 -19.28
N ILE A 74 -21.12 -0.85 -18.22
CA ILE A 74 -20.69 -1.92 -17.33
C ILE A 74 -21.40 -1.70 -15.99
N LEU A 75 -22.23 -2.67 -15.61
CA LEU A 75 -22.97 -2.67 -14.36
C LEU A 75 -22.15 -3.38 -13.28
N THR A 76 -21.93 -2.68 -12.17
CA THR A 76 -21.26 -3.20 -10.98
C THR A 76 -22.19 -3.08 -9.78
N SER A 77 -21.92 -3.79 -8.69
CA SER A 77 -22.73 -3.73 -7.46
C SER A 77 -23.02 -2.29 -7.02
N GLY A 78 -24.24 -2.00 -6.55
CA GLY A 78 -24.63 -0.67 -6.08
C GLY A 78 -24.94 0.35 -7.18
N PHE A 79 -25.12 -0.06 -8.43
CA PHE A 79 -25.58 0.81 -9.51
C PHE A 79 -27.02 1.33 -9.26
N MET A 80 -27.36 2.47 -9.85
CA MET A 80 -28.72 3.03 -9.81
C MET A 80 -29.44 2.80 -11.14
N ASP A 81 -30.63 2.21 -11.10
CA ASP A 81 -31.45 1.98 -12.31
C ASP A 81 -31.77 3.27 -13.06
N THR A 82 -31.99 4.36 -12.33
CA THR A 82 -32.24 5.70 -12.91
C THR A 82 -31.09 6.20 -13.79
N GLN A 83 -29.84 5.85 -13.45
CA GLN A 83 -28.67 6.18 -14.27
C GLN A 83 -28.61 5.32 -15.54
N LEU A 84 -28.91 4.02 -15.42
CA LEU A 84 -28.97 3.11 -16.55
C LEU A 84 -30.04 3.55 -17.57
N ASP A 85 -31.24 3.89 -17.09
CA ASP A 85 -32.33 4.36 -17.93
C ASP A 85 -32.00 5.67 -18.64
N SER A 86 -31.30 6.58 -17.94
CA SER A 86 -30.83 7.83 -18.53
C SER A 86 -29.82 7.58 -19.65
N LEU A 87 -28.88 6.64 -19.47
CA LEU A 87 -27.91 6.27 -20.50
C LEU A 87 -28.56 5.54 -21.68
N LYS A 88 -29.52 4.65 -21.44
CA LYS A 88 -30.29 3.99 -22.50
C LYS A 88 -31.10 4.99 -23.33
N LYS A 89 -31.68 6.02 -22.70
CA LYS A 89 -32.38 7.11 -23.40
C LYS A 89 -31.43 7.97 -24.22
N ALA A 90 -30.24 8.29 -23.69
CA ALA A 90 -29.25 9.10 -24.37
C ALA A 90 -28.57 8.38 -25.55
N TYR A 91 -28.36 7.07 -25.45
CA TYR A 91 -27.63 6.28 -26.45
C TYR A 91 -28.43 5.07 -26.96
N LYS A 92 -29.02 5.20 -28.16
CA LYS A 92 -29.90 4.18 -28.77
C LYS A 92 -29.22 2.82 -29.09
N LYS A 93 -27.88 2.76 -29.14
CA LYS A 93 -27.10 1.52 -29.42
C LYS A 93 -26.17 1.17 -28.24
N LEU A 94 -26.66 1.34 -27.02
CA LEU A 94 -25.91 1.02 -25.81
C LEU A 94 -25.92 -0.50 -25.56
N LYS A 95 -24.75 -1.12 -25.48
CA LYS A 95 -24.61 -2.50 -25.01
C LYS A 95 -24.41 -2.50 -23.49
N VAL A 96 -25.03 -3.46 -22.80
CA VAL A 96 -24.96 -3.60 -21.34
C VAL A 96 -24.19 -4.86 -21.01
N TYR A 97 -23.18 -4.73 -20.15
CA TYR A 97 -22.38 -5.83 -19.63
C TYR A 97 -22.47 -5.84 -18.10
N ASN A 98 -22.54 -7.03 -17.51
CA ASN A 98 -22.47 -7.19 -16.06
C ASN A 98 -21.03 -7.53 -15.67
N TYR A 99 -20.53 -6.89 -14.63
CA TYR A 99 -19.21 -7.19 -14.11
C TYR A 99 -19.25 -8.41 -13.20
N GLU A 100 -18.44 -9.41 -13.56
CA GLU A 100 -18.07 -10.52 -12.70
C GLU A 100 -16.54 -10.50 -12.49
N GLU A 101 -16.11 -10.63 -11.24
CA GLU A 101 -14.69 -10.55 -10.86
C GLU A 101 -13.88 -11.66 -11.58
N ASN A 102 -12.68 -11.32 -12.05
CA ASN A 102 -11.78 -12.23 -12.79
C ASN A 102 -12.32 -12.78 -14.13
N GLN A 103 -13.44 -12.25 -14.64
CA GLN A 103 -13.95 -12.61 -15.97
C GLN A 103 -13.66 -11.53 -17.01
N THR A 104 -13.75 -11.91 -18.28
CA THR A 104 -13.60 -10.98 -19.40
C THR A 104 -14.82 -10.05 -19.45
N LEU A 105 -14.59 -8.73 -19.26
CA LEU A 105 -15.64 -7.71 -19.22
C LEU A 105 -16.34 -7.52 -20.57
N ILE A 106 -15.54 -7.39 -21.62
CA ILE A 106 -16.00 -7.13 -22.98
C ILE A 106 -15.29 -8.12 -23.90
N PRO A 107 -16.01 -8.86 -24.77
CA PRO A 107 -15.38 -9.77 -25.72
C PRO A 107 -14.30 -9.06 -26.54
N GLN A 108 -13.14 -9.71 -26.74
CA GLN A 108 -11.98 -9.10 -27.43
C GLN A 108 -12.30 -8.57 -28.85
N ASN A 109 -13.32 -9.13 -29.50
CA ASN A 109 -13.75 -8.73 -30.84
C ASN A 109 -14.67 -7.50 -30.86
N GLU A 110 -15.03 -6.95 -29.70
CA GLU A 110 -15.99 -5.86 -29.57
C GLU A 110 -15.45 -4.71 -28.71
N ILE A 111 -14.63 -3.83 -29.29
CA ILE A 111 -14.10 -2.67 -28.55
C ILE A 111 -15.09 -1.49 -28.67
N PRO A 112 -15.72 -1.02 -27.58
CA PRO A 112 -16.62 0.12 -27.63
C PRO A 112 -15.84 1.43 -27.81
N GLU A 113 -16.50 2.45 -28.38
CA GLU A 113 -15.94 3.81 -28.44
C GLU A 113 -15.82 4.41 -27.04
N THR A 114 -16.78 4.12 -26.16
CA THR A 114 -16.77 4.57 -24.77
C THR A 114 -17.44 3.53 -23.89
N ALA A 115 -16.83 3.24 -22.74
CA ALA A 115 -17.41 2.42 -21.68
C ALA A 115 -17.79 3.29 -20.48
N PHE A 116 -19.04 3.21 -20.04
CA PHE A 116 -19.53 3.83 -18.81
C PHE A 116 -19.56 2.79 -17.70
N ILE A 117 -19.02 3.10 -16.53
CA ILE A 117 -19.08 2.22 -15.37
C ILE A 117 -20.08 2.78 -14.35
N LEU A 118 -21.11 2.00 -14.03
CA LEU A 118 -22.12 2.32 -13.02
C LEU A 118 -21.95 1.44 -11.78
N GLY A 119 -22.18 1.99 -10.58
CA GLY A 119 -22.05 1.29 -9.30
C GLY A 119 -20.70 1.53 -8.61
N ASN A 120 -20.24 0.55 -7.83
CA ASN A 120 -19.01 0.60 -7.03
C ASN A 120 -17.71 0.59 -7.87
N GLY A 121 -17.77 0.12 -9.12
CA GLY A 121 -16.62 -0.01 -10.01
C GLY A 121 -16.00 -1.41 -10.07
N LEU A 122 -14.89 -1.52 -10.81
CA LEU A 122 -14.15 -2.76 -11.04
C LEU A 122 -13.11 -3.01 -9.95
N GLN A 123 -12.83 -4.26 -9.59
CA GLN A 123 -11.71 -4.54 -8.68
C GLN A 123 -10.38 -4.07 -9.28
N HIS A 124 -9.44 -3.72 -8.41
CA HIS A 124 -8.16 -3.11 -8.84
C HIS A 124 -7.40 -3.99 -9.86
N TYR A 125 -7.50 -5.31 -9.71
CA TYR A 125 -6.85 -6.29 -10.58
C TYR A 125 -7.57 -6.50 -11.93
N ASP A 126 -8.78 -5.96 -12.13
CA ASP A 126 -9.52 -6.03 -13.40
C ASP A 126 -9.49 -4.72 -14.19
N LEU A 127 -8.94 -3.63 -13.62
CA LEU A 127 -8.91 -2.32 -14.25
C LEU A 127 -8.18 -2.31 -15.62
N TRP A 128 -7.15 -3.15 -15.76
CA TRP A 128 -6.32 -3.24 -16.97
C TRP A 128 -7.13 -3.58 -18.23
N GLN A 129 -8.26 -4.29 -18.07
CA GLN A 129 -9.12 -4.71 -19.19
C GLN A 129 -9.71 -3.51 -19.96
N LEU A 130 -9.76 -2.32 -19.33
CA LEU A 130 -10.29 -1.09 -19.92
C LEU A 130 -9.23 -0.04 -20.24
N ASP A 131 -7.93 -0.35 -20.10
CA ASP A 131 -6.85 0.63 -20.33
C ASP A 131 -6.80 1.14 -21.78
N SER A 132 -7.29 0.33 -22.73
CA SER A 132 -7.37 0.69 -24.16
C SER A 132 -8.72 1.30 -24.57
N VAL A 133 -9.66 1.47 -23.64
CA VAL A 133 -11.02 1.95 -23.90
C VAL A 133 -11.23 3.30 -23.22
N ASN A 134 -11.82 4.27 -23.93
CA ASN A 134 -12.23 5.52 -23.31
C ASN A 134 -13.31 5.24 -22.25
N THR A 135 -12.96 5.37 -20.98
CA THR A 135 -13.80 4.88 -19.87
C THR A 135 -14.20 6.02 -18.95
N ILE A 136 -15.50 6.14 -18.69
CA ILE A 136 -16.09 7.15 -17.82
C ILE A 136 -16.71 6.45 -16.63
N TYR A 137 -16.12 6.66 -15.45
CA TYR A 137 -16.65 6.15 -14.19
C TYR A 137 -17.69 7.13 -13.61
N ILE A 138 -18.96 6.72 -13.59
CA ILE A 138 -20.08 7.54 -13.10
C ILE A 138 -20.33 7.29 -11.60
N GLY A 139 -20.09 6.07 -11.12
CA GLY A 139 -20.34 5.66 -9.73
C GLY A 139 -21.78 5.19 -9.49
N GLY A 140 -22.18 5.07 -8.22
CA GLY A 140 -23.49 4.59 -7.81
C GLY A 140 -23.85 4.98 -6.38
N ASN A 141 -24.65 4.16 -5.72
CA ASN A 141 -25.06 4.37 -4.33
C ASN A 141 -23.87 4.29 -3.37
N THR A 142 -23.88 5.12 -2.33
CA THR A 142 -22.88 5.04 -1.26
C THR A 142 -23.09 3.76 -0.45
N PRO A 143 -22.07 2.89 -0.31
CA PRO A 143 -22.20 1.68 0.51
C PRO A 143 -22.54 1.99 1.97
N LYS A 144 -23.61 1.37 2.48
CA LYS A 144 -24.01 1.42 3.90
C LYS A 144 -23.16 0.44 4.72
N GLY A 145 -22.75 0.83 5.92
CA GLY A 145 -21.92 0.02 6.80
C GLY A 145 -20.60 0.70 7.17
N ILE A 146 -19.65 -0.09 7.67
CA ILE A 146 -18.32 0.41 8.02
C ILE A 146 -17.53 0.74 6.75
N SER A 147 -17.24 2.03 6.57
CA SER A 147 -16.61 2.60 5.37
C SER A 147 -15.14 2.91 5.53
N LYS A 148 -14.67 3.05 6.77
CA LYS A 148 -13.26 3.09 7.14
C LYS A 148 -13.05 2.32 8.42
N PHE A 149 -11.92 1.64 8.51
CA PHE A 149 -11.55 0.89 9.69
C PHE A 149 -10.03 0.78 9.78
N ASN A 150 -9.49 1.00 10.97
CA ASN A 150 -8.06 0.93 11.23
C ASN A 150 -7.80 0.35 12.63
N TYR A 151 -6.89 -0.62 12.69
CA TYR A 151 -6.42 -1.23 13.92
C TYR A 151 -5.02 -1.80 13.73
N VAL A 152 -4.29 -1.97 14.83
CA VAL A 152 -2.92 -2.53 14.80
C VAL A 152 -2.99 -4.04 15.00
N ALA A 153 -2.87 -4.80 13.91
CA ALA A 153 -3.03 -6.26 13.94
C ALA A 153 -1.92 -7.02 14.70
N ASN A 154 -0.78 -6.39 15.01
CA ASN A 154 0.30 -6.96 15.81
C ASN A 154 0.48 -6.13 17.09
N LYS A 155 0.21 -6.72 18.25
CA LYS A 155 0.38 -6.05 19.54
C LYS A 155 1.07 -6.96 20.53
N THR A 156 1.66 -6.38 21.57
CA THR A 156 2.16 -7.14 22.70
C THR A 156 1.09 -7.28 23.77
N VAL A 157 1.20 -8.31 24.61
CA VAL A 157 0.34 -8.50 25.79
C VAL A 157 0.36 -7.25 26.69
N ARG A 158 -0.72 -7.05 27.46
CA ARG A 158 -0.93 -5.97 28.45
C ARG A 158 -1.01 -4.55 27.88
N ASN A 159 -1.10 -4.42 26.55
CA ASN A 159 -1.39 -3.14 25.91
C ASN A 159 -2.88 -2.99 25.59
N ASP A 160 -3.36 -1.77 25.72
CA ASP A 160 -4.67 -1.39 25.20
C ASP A 160 -4.63 -1.36 23.67
N MET A 161 -5.68 -1.90 23.09
CA MET A 161 -5.90 -2.00 21.66
C MET A 161 -7.10 -1.14 21.30
N LEU A 162 -6.89 -0.23 20.36
CA LEU A 162 -7.92 0.66 19.85
C LEU A 162 -8.34 0.23 18.45
N PHE A 163 -9.65 0.25 18.21
CA PHE A 163 -10.29 -0.05 16.95
C PHE A 163 -11.08 1.17 16.51
N ASN A 164 -10.56 1.88 15.51
CA ASN A 164 -11.14 3.14 15.05
C ASN A 164 -11.79 2.94 13.69
N GLY A 165 -12.96 3.52 13.48
CA GLY A 165 -13.64 3.40 12.21
C GLY A 165 -14.68 4.48 11.97
N LYS A 166 -15.25 4.42 10.77
CA LYS A 166 -16.33 5.29 10.31
C LYS A 166 -17.44 4.43 9.75
N TYR A 167 -18.65 4.66 10.20
CA TYR A 167 -19.87 4.01 9.74
C TYR A 167 -20.64 4.97 8.83
N ASN A 168 -21.06 4.50 7.66
CA ASN A 168 -21.90 5.25 6.71
C ASN A 168 -23.35 4.83 6.84
N GLN A 169 -24.26 5.82 6.90
CA GLN A 169 -25.70 5.62 7.04
C GLN A 169 -26.07 4.67 8.21
N PRO A 170 -25.57 4.94 9.44
CA PRO A 170 -25.96 4.19 10.62
C PRO A 170 -27.48 4.14 10.82
N THR A 171 -27.97 3.03 11.38
CA THR A 171 -29.39 2.86 11.67
C THR A 171 -29.63 3.11 13.15
N LYS A 172 -30.54 4.03 13.47
CA LYS A 172 -30.82 4.43 14.85
C LYS A 172 -31.18 3.22 15.72
N GLY A 173 -30.52 3.11 16.87
CA GLY A 173 -30.82 2.07 17.86
C GLY A 173 -30.11 0.75 17.62
N HIS A 174 -29.44 0.57 16.47
CA HIS A 174 -28.50 -0.52 16.30
C HIS A 174 -27.29 -0.33 17.21
N LYS A 175 -26.61 -1.41 17.57
CA LYS A 175 -25.36 -1.40 18.34
C LYS A 175 -24.25 -2.03 17.53
N LEU A 176 -23.05 -1.48 17.67
CA LEU A 176 -21.83 -2.04 17.14
C LEU A 176 -21.00 -2.55 18.33
N LEU A 177 -20.73 -3.85 18.35
CA LEU A 177 -20.07 -4.54 19.46
C LEU A 177 -18.73 -5.10 19.01
N LEU A 178 -17.71 -4.94 19.86
CA LEU A 178 -16.45 -5.66 19.74
C LEU A 178 -16.57 -6.95 20.57
N GLU A 179 -16.50 -8.10 19.92
CA GLU A 179 -16.56 -9.42 20.56
C GLU A 179 -15.19 -10.12 20.47
N ASP A 180 -14.80 -10.85 21.52
CA ASP A 180 -13.62 -11.71 21.50
C ASP A 180 -13.88 -13.01 20.70
N SER A 181 -12.86 -13.86 20.58
CA SER A 181 -12.99 -15.15 19.87
C SER A 181 -13.97 -16.13 20.53
N ALA A 182 -14.39 -15.89 21.78
CA ALA A 182 -15.41 -16.67 22.48
C ALA A 182 -16.81 -16.03 22.40
N GLY A 183 -16.98 -14.91 21.70
CA GLY A 183 -18.24 -14.18 21.57
C GLY A 183 -18.58 -13.29 22.77
N ARG A 184 -17.64 -13.05 23.69
CA ARG A 184 -17.86 -12.12 24.81
C ARG A 184 -17.70 -10.69 24.32
N VAL A 185 -18.65 -9.84 24.67
CA VAL A 185 -18.59 -8.40 24.37
C VAL A 185 -17.50 -7.75 25.21
N LEU A 186 -16.54 -7.14 24.54
CA LEU A 186 -15.42 -6.39 25.13
C LEU A 186 -15.74 -4.90 25.24
N ASP A 187 -16.40 -4.34 24.23
CA ASP A 187 -16.78 -2.93 24.16
C ASP A 187 -17.95 -2.75 23.18
N SER A 188 -18.68 -1.64 23.26
CA SER A 188 -19.79 -1.36 22.34
C SER A 188 -20.10 0.13 22.18
N ILE A 189 -20.74 0.47 21.06
CA ILE A 189 -21.27 1.80 20.79
C ILE A 189 -22.66 1.70 20.18
N THR A 190 -23.52 2.68 20.45
CA THR A 190 -24.85 2.78 19.82
C THR A 190 -24.79 3.62 18.55
N LEU A 191 -25.45 3.16 17.50
CA LEU A 191 -25.54 3.83 16.22
C LEU A 191 -26.69 4.86 16.21
N THR A 192 -26.38 6.07 15.73
CA THR A 192 -27.31 7.20 15.64
C THR A 192 -27.90 7.33 14.23
N ASN A 193 -28.87 8.22 14.01
CA ASN A 193 -29.45 8.47 12.68
C ASN A 193 -28.70 9.56 11.91
N GLU A 194 -27.38 9.43 11.83
CA GLU A 194 -26.52 10.38 11.12
C GLU A 194 -26.25 9.92 9.68
N THR A 195 -25.78 10.82 8.82
CA THR A 195 -25.29 10.41 7.49
C THR A 195 -24.01 9.58 7.60
N SER A 196 -23.20 9.86 8.62
CA SER A 196 -22.04 9.07 8.99
C SER A 196 -21.64 9.32 10.44
N GLN A 197 -21.15 8.30 11.12
CA GLN A 197 -20.74 8.32 12.52
C GLN A 197 -19.34 7.74 12.67
N GLU A 198 -18.44 8.43 13.37
CA GLU A 198 -17.14 7.89 13.76
C GLU A 198 -17.29 7.09 15.05
N PHE A 199 -16.49 6.02 15.19
CA PHE A 199 -16.50 5.18 16.38
C PHE A 199 -15.09 4.76 16.77
N GLN A 200 -14.93 4.52 18.07
CA GLN A 200 -13.73 3.97 18.69
C GLN A 200 -14.16 2.94 19.72
N LEU A 201 -13.61 1.74 19.61
CA LEU A 201 -13.78 0.65 20.57
C LEU A 201 -12.41 0.24 21.11
N SER A 202 -12.37 -0.28 22.33
CA SER A 202 -11.12 -0.58 23.02
C SER A 202 -11.16 -1.88 23.82
N THR A 203 -10.00 -2.51 23.99
CA THR A 203 -9.86 -3.68 24.88
C THR A 203 -8.40 -3.88 25.29
N THR A 204 -8.17 -4.63 26.36
CA THR A 204 -6.82 -4.97 26.84
C THR A 204 -6.49 -6.43 26.52
N LEU A 205 -5.37 -6.66 25.86
CA LEU A 205 -4.93 -8.00 25.43
C LEU A 205 -4.22 -8.71 26.59
N LYS A 206 -4.73 -9.89 27.00
CA LYS A 206 -4.23 -10.59 28.21
C LYS A 206 -3.33 -11.78 27.95
N VAL A 207 -3.45 -12.40 26.77
CA VAL A 207 -2.79 -13.67 26.45
C VAL A 207 -2.13 -13.55 25.08
N GLU A 208 -0.96 -14.16 24.93
CA GLU A 208 -0.31 -14.27 23.62
C GLU A 208 -1.02 -15.29 22.71
N GLY A 209 -0.84 -15.13 21.40
CA GLY A 209 -1.40 -16.02 20.38
C GLY A 209 -2.05 -15.31 19.21
N THR A 210 -2.64 -16.11 18.32
CA THR A 210 -3.42 -15.64 17.17
C THR A 210 -4.91 -15.74 17.45
N PHE A 211 -5.61 -14.62 17.35
CA PHE A 211 -7.03 -14.52 17.63
C PHE A 211 -7.79 -13.93 16.46
N VAL A 212 -9.06 -14.30 16.37
CA VAL A 212 -10.01 -13.66 15.43
C VAL A 212 -11.10 -13.06 16.30
N TYR A 213 -10.99 -11.76 16.57
CA TYR A 213 -12.06 -11.01 17.21
C TYR A 213 -13.12 -10.67 16.16
N GLN A 214 -14.22 -10.08 16.59
CA GLN A 214 -15.33 -9.79 15.70
C GLN A 214 -15.91 -8.42 15.99
N LEU A 215 -16.31 -7.74 14.93
CA LEU A 215 -17.12 -6.55 15.00
C LEU A 215 -18.54 -6.94 14.58
N VAL A 216 -19.49 -6.85 15.51
CA VAL A 216 -20.85 -7.34 15.32
C VAL A 216 -21.81 -6.18 15.35
N GLU A 217 -22.63 -6.04 14.31
CA GLU A 217 -23.76 -5.12 14.30
C GLU A 217 -25.00 -5.87 14.74
N LYS A 218 -25.69 -5.36 15.78
CA LYS A 218 -26.98 -5.86 16.23
C LYS A 218 -28.05 -4.79 16.09
N ASP A 219 -29.28 -5.20 15.80
CA ASP A 219 -30.43 -4.30 15.78
C ASP A 219 -30.89 -3.92 17.20
N SER A 220 -31.98 -3.16 17.30
CA SER A 220 -32.54 -2.72 18.59
C SER A 220 -33.13 -3.86 19.44
N VAL A 221 -33.30 -5.06 18.87
CA VAL A 221 -33.85 -6.26 19.52
C VAL A 221 -32.75 -7.34 19.66
N ASP A 222 -31.48 -6.93 19.53
CA ASP A 222 -30.28 -7.76 19.63
C ASP A 222 -30.12 -8.87 18.54
N ASN A 223 -30.82 -8.77 17.40
CA ASN A 223 -30.56 -9.66 16.25
C ASN A 223 -29.27 -9.24 15.53
N VAL A 224 -28.44 -10.22 15.17
CA VAL A 224 -27.20 -9.97 14.43
C VAL A 224 -27.50 -9.63 12.96
N ILE A 225 -27.09 -8.42 12.56
CA ILE A 225 -27.22 -7.92 11.18
C ILE A 225 -25.96 -8.24 10.37
N LYS A 226 -24.77 -7.99 10.95
CA LYS A 226 -23.47 -8.25 10.33
C LYS A 226 -22.44 -8.68 11.36
N LYS A 227 -21.46 -9.46 10.91
CA LYS A 227 -20.38 -9.99 11.74
C LYS A 227 -19.09 -10.03 10.94
N GLU A 228 -18.16 -9.16 11.32
CA GLU A 228 -16.94 -8.91 10.55
C GLU A 228 -15.70 -9.37 11.33
N PRO A 229 -14.85 -10.23 10.77
CA PRO A 229 -13.70 -10.79 11.49
C PRO A 229 -12.54 -9.78 11.61
N LEU A 230 -11.85 -9.85 12.74
CA LEU A 230 -10.72 -9.01 13.15
C LEU A 230 -9.54 -9.89 13.53
N PRO A 231 -8.70 -10.31 12.57
CA PRO A 231 -7.53 -11.12 12.86
C PRO A 231 -6.46 -10.28 13.57
N LEU A 232 -5.98 -10.77 14.71
CA LEU A 232 -4.93 -10.13 15.47
C LEU A 232 -3.93 -11.16 16.01
N THR A 233 -2.68 -10.72 16.12
CA THR A 233 -1.57 -11.49 16.67
C THR A 233 -1.05 -10.75 17.90
N VAL A 234 -1.17 -11.39 19.06
CA VAL A 234 -0.62 -10.90 20.32
C VAL A 234 0.68 -11.63 20.58
N LYS A 235 1.78 -10.89 20.67
CA LYS A 235 3.09 -11.42 21.02
C LYS A 235 3.36 -11.20 22.50
N GLU A 236 4.18 -12.04 23.10
CA GLU A 236 4.78 -11.72 24.39
C GLU A 236 5.54 -10.39 24.35
N GLN A 237 5.51 -9.69 25.48
CA GLN A 237 6.34 -8.51 25.66
C GLN A 237 7.80 -8.96 25.72
N GLN A 238 8.65 -8.40 24.86
CA GLN A 238 10.07 -8.71 24.86
C GLN A 238 10.68 -8.32 26.22
N LEU A 239 11.19 -9.32 26.94
CA LEU A 239 11.89 -9.10 28.20
C LEU A 239 13.31 -8.63 27.89
N LEU A 240 13.64 -7.42 28.35
CA LEU A 240 14.95 -6.81 28.14
C LEU A 240 15.91 -7.17 29.28
N ASN A 241 17.18 -7.31 28.93
CA ASN A 241 18.30 -7.35 29.88
C ASN A 241 18.83 -5.93 30.07
N ILE A 242 18.59 -5.36 31.25
CA ILE A 242 18.88 -3.96 31.57
C ILE A 242 19.98 -3.87 32.62
N LEU A 243 21.03 -3.10 32.30
CA LEU A 243 22.10 -2.79 33.23
C LEU A 243 21.96 -1.34 33.71
N ILE A 244 21.84 -1.12 35.01
CA ILE A 244 21.84 0.22 35.60
C ILE A 244 23.16 0.44 36.35
N ILE A 245 23.93 1.45 35.95
CA ILE A 245 25.22 1.80 36.54
C ILE A 245 25.12 3.18 37.18
N ASN A 246 25.28 3.24 38.51
CA ASN A 246 25.22 4.49 39.23
C ASN A 246 26.46 4.72 40.12
N ALA A 247 26.89 5.98 40.18
CA ALA A 247 27.91 6.47 41.07
C ALA A 247 27.36 6.60 42.50
N THR A 248 26.09 6.96 42.66
CA THR A 248 25.37 7.03 43.93
C THR A 248 23.90 6.58 43.76
N PRO A 249 23.28 5.96 44.79
CA PRO A 249 21.85 5.67 44.74
C PRO A 249 21.00 6.95 44.64
N SER A 250 19.94 6.93 43.83
CA SER A 250 19.00 8.04 43.66
C SER A 250 17.55 7.57 43.74
N PHE A 251 16.62 8.49 44.07
CA PHE A 251 15.18 8.21 44.01
C PHE A 251 14.76 7.80 42.60
N GLU A 252 15.27 8.49 41.57
CA GLU A 252 15.02 8.17 40.17
C GLU A 252 15.36 6.70 39.85
N THR A 253 16.56 6.26 40.22
CA THR A 253 16.98 4.87 40.05
C THR A 253 16.10 3.92 40.84
N LYS A 254 15.73 4.25 42.08
CA LYS A 254 14.91 3.37 42.94
C LYS A 254 13.56 3.06 42.30
N TYR A 255 12.84 4.08 41.82
CA TYR A 255 11.54 3.87 41.20
C TYR A 255 11.67 3.21 39.83
N LEU A 256 12.68 3.60 39.05
CA LEU A 256 12.90 3.02 37.72
C LEU A 256 13.24 1.53 37.79
N LYS A 257 14.16 1.12 38.67
CA LYS A 257 14.52 -0.30 38.80
C LYS A 257 13.33 -1.15 39.26
N ASN A 258 12.51 -0.62 40.16
CA ASN A 258 11.31 -1.30 40.64
C ASN A 258 10.29 -1.47 39.52
N TYR A 259 10.00 -0.40 38.78
CA TYR A 259 9.11 -0.45 37.63
C TYR A 259 9.58 -1.47 36.58
N LEU A 260 10.87 -1.45 36.21
CA LEU A 260 11.42 -2.38 35.22
C LEU A 260 11.34 -3.84 35.71
N ALA A 261 11.61 -4.07 37.00
CA ALA A 261 11.46 -5.39 37.61
C ALA A 261 10.00 -5.86 37.66
N GLU A 262 9.06 -4.98 38.03
CA GLU A 262 7.62 -5.25 38.04
C GLU A 262 7.07 -5.52 36.62
N ALA A 263 7.66 -4.89 35.60
CA ALA A 263 7.37 -5.16 34.19
C ALA A 263 7.96 -6.49 33.67
N GLY A 264 8.69 -7.23 34.52
CA GLY A 264 9.26 -8.54 34.22
C GLY A 264 10.63 -8.51 33.55
N HIS A 265 11.26 -7.34 33.37
CA HIS A 265 12.59 -7.25 32.78
C HIS A 265 13.67 -7.79 33.72
N ASN A 266 14.78 -8.25 33.14
CA ASN A 266 15.96 -8.65 33.89
C ASN A 266 16.76 -7.39 34.20
N VAL A 267 16.89 -7.03 35.48
CA VAL A 267 17.55 -5.78 35.88
C VAL A 267 18.73 -6.08 36.78
N LEU A 268 19.91 -5.66 36.34
CA LEU A 268 21.12 -5.63 37.15
C LEU A 268 21.47 -4.19 37.50
N VAL A 269 21.54 -3.88 38.79
CA VAL A 269 21.97 -2.57 39.27
C VAL A 269 23.35 -2.69 39.91
N ARG A 270 24.32 -1.90 39.42
CA ARG A 270 25.65 -1.76 40.02
C ARG A 270 25.83 -0.34 40.54
N SER A 271 25.82 -0.19 41.86
CA SER A 271 26.05 1.09 42.54
C SER A 271 27.44 1.14 43.16
N ARG A 272 28.17 2.25 42.99
CA ARG A 272 29.49 2.44 43.63
C ARG A 272 29.31 2.73 45.13
N LEU A 273 30.03 1.99 45.98
CA LEU A 273 30.09 2.23 47.42
C LEU A 273 31.32 3.07 47.79
N THR A 274 32.49 2.68 47.27
CA THR A 274 33.77 3.40 47.41
C THR A 274 34.56 3.27 46.12
N LYS A 275 35.77 3.87 46.05
CA LYS A 275 36.70 3.59 44.95
C LYS A 275 36.89 2.07 44.82
N ASP A 276 36.63 1.56 43.62
CA ASP A 276 36.72 0.14 43.23
C ASP A 276 35.86 -0.86 44.03
N ARG A 277 34.87 -0.41 44.82
CA ARG A 277 33.90 -1.30 45.49
C ARG A 277 32.48 -0.98 45.05
N TYR A 278 31.73 -2.02 44.73
CA TYR A 278 30.39 -1.91 44.15
C TYR A 278 29.39 -2.80 44.89
N LYS A 279 28.17 -2.31 45.02
CA LYS A 279 26.99 -3.08 45.42
C LYS A 279 26.24 -3.52 44.17
N TYR A 280 25.81 -4.78 44.15
CA TYR A 280 24.99 -5.34 43.09
C TYR A 280 23.60 -5.69 43.61
N GLU A 281 22.57 -5.40 42.82
CA GLU A 281 21.19 -5.81 43.04
C GLU A 281 20.68 -6.48 41.76
N TYR A 282 20.02 -7.62 41.90
CA TYR A 282 19.56 -8.48 40.79
C TYR A 282 18.05 -8.65 40.89
N PHE A 283 17.33 -8.42 39.81
CA PHE A 283 15.88 -8.59 39.72
C PHE A 283 15.53 -9.45 38.51
N ASN A 284 14.67 -10.45 38.72
CA ASN A 284 14.26 -11.42 37.69
C ASN A 284 15.42 -12.20 37.04
N MET A 285 16.56 -12.30 37.72
CA MET A 285 17.75 -13.01 37.22
C MET A 285 18.11 -14.18 38.13
N ASP A 286 18.18 -15.38 37.56
CA ASP A 286 18.67 -16.57 38.27
C ASP A 286 20.19 -16.52 38.45
N ASN A 287 20.90 -16.01 37.44
CA ASN A 287 22.34 -15.79 37.50
C ASN A 287 22.67 -14.45 38.17
N LYS A 288 23.79 -14.42 38.91
CA LYS A 288 24.27 -13.21 39.59
C LYS A 288 25.62 -12.77 39.03
N PRO A 289 25.68 -12.30 37.77
CA PRO A 289 26.94 -11.92 37.15
C PRO A 289 27.53 -10.65 37.81
N THR A 290 28.85 -10.54 37.80
CA THR A 290 29.52 -9.25 38.01
C THR A 290 29.79 -8.61 36.66
N VAL A 291 29.77 -7.28 36.59
CA VAL A 291 29.91 -6.56 35.31
C VAL A 291 31.08 -5.60 35.36
N ARG A 292 31.98 -5.77 34.39
CA ARG A 292 33.02 -4.84 33.96
C ARG A 292 32.68 -4.34 32.57
N PHE A 293 33.23 -3.19 32.19
CA PHE A 293 33.02 -2.60 30.86
C PHE A 293 33.91 -3.29 29.82
N THR A 294 33.57 -4.54 29.51
CA THR A 294 34.18 -5.35 28.45
C THR A 294 33.09 -5.74 27.44
N GLN A 295 33.46 -5.93 26.17
CA GLN A 295 32.48 -6.26 25.13
C GLN A 295 31.72 -7.55 25.44
N GLU A 296 32.42 -8.57 25.93
CA GLU A 296 31.84 -9.88 26.28
C GLU A 296 30.77 -9.76 27.37
N GLN A 297 31.04 -9.01 28.44
CA GLN A 297 30.10 -8.86 29.56
C GLN A 297 28.96 -7.89 29.26
N LEU A 298 29.12 -6.97 28.30
CA LEU A 298 28.07 -6.06 27.87
C LEU A 298 27.15 -6.66 26.81
N LYS A 299 27.61 -7.67 26.06
CA LYS A 299 26.87 -8.32 24.98
C LYS A 299 25.47 -8.84 25.35
N PRO A 300 25.23 -9.41 26.56
CA PRO A 300 23.90 -9.91 26.94
C PRO A 300 22.87 -8.80 27.22
N PHE A 301 23.32 -7.57 27.46
CA PHE A 301 22.42 -6.45 27.80
C PHE A 301 21.89 -5.77 26.54
N ASP A 302 20.62 -5.36 26.61
CA ASP A 302 19.95 -4.61 25.54
C ASP A 302 20.11 -3.11 25.74
N VAL A 303 20.19 -2.65 26.99
CA VAL A 303 20.39 -1.25 27.33
C VAL A 303 21.18 -1.09 28.63
N VAL A 304 22.06 -0.09 28.63
CA VAL A 304 22.75 0.41 29.82
C VAL A 304 22.19 1.77 30.19
N ILE A 305 21.65 1.89 31.40
CA ILE A 305 21.24 3.15 32.02
C ILE A 305 22.39 3.59 32.91
N ILE A 306 22.93 4.80 32.71
CA ILE A 306 24.14 5.23 33.39
C ILE A 306 24.15 6.74 33.67
N ASP A 307 24.68 7.16 34.82
CA ASP A 307 24.88 8.58 35.16
C ASP A 307 26.18 9.17 34.60
N VAL A 308 26.27 10.50 34.54
CA VAL A 308 27.41 11.20 33.90
C VAL A 308 28.70 10.99 34.71
N LEU A 309 28.61 10.91 36.04
CA LEU A 309 29.75 10.62 36.91
C LEU A 309 30.37 9.24 36.61
N SER A 310 29.54 8.24 36.37
CA SER A 310 29.94 6.87 36.06
C SER A 310 30.55 6.75 34.68
N ILE A 311 29.98 7.42 33.66
CA ILE A 311 30.56 7.47 32.31
C ILE A 311 31.95 8.13 32.35
N ASN A 312 32.06 9.26 33.05
CA ASN A 312 33.32 9.99 33.17
C ASN A 312 34.38 9.23 33.96
N GLY A 313 33.96 8.35 34.88
CA GLY A 313 34.84 7.48 35.67
C GLY A 313 35.41 6.28 34.91
N LEU A 314 34.96 6.00 33.68
CA LEU A 314 35.48 4.89 32.88
C LEU A 314 36.93 5.14 32.45
N THR A 315 37.76 4.10 32.59
CA THR A 315 39.11 4.09 32.01
C THR A 315 39.06 4.14 30.48
N LYS A 316 40.17 4.47 29.83
CA LYS A 316 40.24 4.52 28.35
C LYS A 316 39.83 3.18 27.70
N ASN A 317 40.27 2.06 28.28
CA ASN A 317 39.96 0.72 27.76
C ASN A 317 38.47 0.39 27.93
N GLU A 318 37.90 0.67 29.09
CA GLU A 318 36.48 0.47 29.36
C GLU A 318 35.60 1.33 28.46
N ARG A 319 36.00 2.59 28.24
CA ARG A 319 35.30 3.49 27.33
C ARG A 319 35.30 2.96 25.90
N ASN A 320 36.46 2.56 25.38
CA ASN A 320 36.58 2.00 24.04
C ASN A 320 35.73 0.72 23.89
N ALA A 321 35.73 -0.15 24.90
CA ALA A 321 34.91 -1.36 24.90
C ALA A 321 33.41 -1.03 24.93
N PHE A 322 33.01 -0.02 25.70
CA PHE A 322 31.62 0.43 25.77
C PHE A 322 31.14 1.04 24.45
N GLU A 323 31.93 1.96 23.88
CA GLU A 323 31.66 2.57 22.57
C GLU A 323 31.55 1.52 21.47
N ALA A 324 32.45 0.53 21.44
CA ALA A 324 32.38 -0.59 20.51
C ALA A 324 31.12 -1.46 20.72
N SER A 325 30.73 -1.70 21.99
CA SER A 325 29.51 -2.44 22.33
C SER A 325 28.24 -1.75 21.77
N ILE A 326 28.20 -0.42 21.83
CA ILE A 326 27.12 0.37 21.23
C ILE A 326 27.21 0.29 19.69
N LYS A 327 28.39 0.58 19.13
CA LYS A 327 28.58 0.73 17.68
C LYS A 327 28.37 -0.56 16.89
N GLU A 328 28.90 -1.67 17.39
CA GLU A 328 29.02 -2.94 16.66
C GLU A 328 27.99 -3.99 17.09
N TYR A 329 27.59 -3.99 18.36
CA TYR A 329 26.67 -4.98 18.91
C TYR A 329 25.27 -4.43 19.21
N GLY A 330 25.04 -3.15 18.92
CA GLY A 330 23.72 -2.52 18.99
C GLY A 330 23.26 -2.18 20.39
N LEU A 331 24.16 -2.19 21.38
CA LEU A 331 23.83 -1.87 22.78
C LEU A 331 23.21 -0.47 22.87
N GLY A 332 22.09 -0.37 23.57
CA GLY A 332 21.49 0.92 23.93
C GLY A 332 22.21 1.56 25.11
N MET A 333 22.39 2.88 25.08
CA MET A 333 22.88 3.66 26.21
C MET A 333 21.90 4.77 26.52
N PHE A 334 21.33 4.79 27.73
CA PHE A 334 20.56 5.92 28.23
C PHE A 334 21.33 6.62 29.35
N ILE A 335 21.51 7.93 29.17
CA ILE A 335 22.22 8.77 30.12
C ILE A 335 21.20 9.41 31.06
N GLN A 336 21.35 9.17 32.35
CA GLN A 336 20.48 9.83 33.33
C GLN A 336 20.70 11.34 33.28
N SER A 337 19.59 12.08 33.33
CA SER A 337 19.58 13.53 33.14
C SER A 337 20.11 14.22 34.40
N GLU A 338 21.15 15.04 34.22
CA GLU A 338 21.72 15.86 35.29
C GLU A 338 22.35 17.13 34.70
N VAL A 339 22.51 18.17 35.52
CA VAL A 339 22.97 19.51 35.09
C VAL A 339 24.30 19.46 34.32
N SER A 340 25.21 18.55 34.72
CA SER A 340 26.53 18.40 34.12
C SER A 340 26.51 17.93 32.66
N LEU A 341 25.37 17.40 32.19
CA LEU A 341 25.17 16.93 30.83
C LEU A 341 24.97 18.09 29.83
N PHE A 342 24.24 19.14 30.21
CA PHE A 342 23.80 20.20 29.29
C PHE A 342 24.91 21.20 28.95
N ASN A 343 25.92 21.30 29.80
CA ASN A 343 27.04 22.23 29.64
C ASN A 343 28.24 21.65 28.90
N SER A 344 28.18 20.39 28.43
CA SER A 344 29.34 19.71 27.84
C SER A 344 29.20 19.45 26.35
N ARG A 345 30.05 20.14 25.55
CA ARG A 345 29.98 20.14 24.08
C ARG A 345 30.99 19.22 23.37
N SER A 346 31.93 18.59 24.10
CA SER A 346 33.06 17.85 23.50
C SER A 346 33.16 16.37 23.89
N ARG A 347 32.10 15.77 24.45
CA ARG A 347 32.11 14.34 24.77
C ARG A 347 31.49 13.55 23.63
N TRP A 348 31.94 12.31 23.42
CA TRP A 348 31.43 11.41 22.36
C TRP A 348 29.91 11.16 22.50
N TYR A 349 29.40 11.20 23.74
CA TYR A 349 28.00 11.05 24.08
C TYR A 349 27.21 12.37 24.21
N SER A 350 27.83 13.53 23.92
CA SER A 350 27.19 14.84 24.05
C SER A 350 26.01 15.01 23.07
N PHE A 351 25.06 15.83 23.51
CA PHE A 351 23.95 16.34 22.70
C PHE A 351 24.00 17.87 22.68
N ASN A 352 23.40 18.47 21.67
CA ASN A 352 23.25 19.92 21.58
C ASN A 352 21.94 20.35 22.23
N PHE A 353 22.03 21.24 23.22
CA PHE A 353 20.89 21.79 23.94
C PHE A 353 20.81 23.30 23.74
N ILE A 354 19.58 23.82 23.79
CA ILE A 354 19.29 25.26 23.85
C ILE A 354 18.55 25.57 25.15
N SER A 355 18.79 26.76 25.70
CA SER A 355 18.09 27.22 26.91
C SER A 355 16.60 27.39 26.63
N ASN A 356 15.78 27.01 27.61
CA ASN A 356 14.33 27.19 27.58
C ASN A 356 13.90 27.67 28.98
N SER A 357 13.22 28.81 29.04
CA SER A 357 12.78 29.44 30.29
C SER A 357 11.78 28.61 31.10
N LYS A 358 11.13 27.61 30.49
CA LYS A 358 10.20 26.71 31.19
C LYS A 358 10.94 25.62 31.97
N ASN A 359 10.57 25.45 33.23
CA ASN A 359 11.06 24.38 34.11
C ASN A 359 10.13 23.16 34.20
N ASN A 360 9.01 23.19 33.48
CA ASN A 360 8.08 22.08 33.36
C ASN A 360 7.82 21.78 31.87
N ALA A 361 7.51 20.53 31.56
CA ALA A 361 7.04 20.07 30.26
C ALA A 361 5.63 19.46 30.39
N SER A 362 4.79 19.68 29.39
CA SER A 362 3.56 18.94 29.18
C SER A 362 3.84 17.93 28.06
N LEU A 363 3.81 16.64 28.39
CA LEU A 363 4.16 15.61 27.40
C LEU A 363 2.94 15.31 26.52
N GLU A 364 3.18 15.04 25.24
CA GLU A 364 2.11 14.57 24.32
C GLU A 364 1.37 13.33 24.83
N ILE A 365 2.06 12.45 25.56
CA ILE A 365 1.47 11.24 26.17
C ILE A 365 0.49 11.55 27.31
N SER A 366 0.58 12.73 27.93
CA SER A 366 -0.38 13.21 28.92
C SER A 366 -0.36 14.74 28.94
N PRO A 367 -1.15 15.40 28.05
CA PRO A 367 -1.15 16.86 27.94
C PRO A 367 -1.59 17.57 29.22
N LYS A 368 -2.34 16.86 30.08
CA LYS A 368 -2.88 17.38 31.34
C LYS A 368 -1.86 17.37 32.49
N ASN A 369 -0.85 16.50 32.41
CA ASN A 369 0.12 16.34 33.49
C ASN A 369 1.39 17.14 33.16
N THR A 370 1.94 17.80 34.18
CA THR A 370 3.20 18.53 34.04
C THR A 370 4.32 17.79 34.77
N ILE A 371 5.48 17.72 34.12
CA ILE A 371 6.67 17.07 34.65
C ILE A 371 7.78 18.09 34.71
N SER A 372 8.53 18.10 35.81
CA SER A 372 9.67 18.99 35.95
C SER A 372 10.76 18.64 34.92
N LYS A 373 11.42 19.67 34.40
CA LYS A 373 12.55 19.55 33.49
C LYS A 373 13.62 20.58 33.81
N TYR A 374 14.85 20.28 33.42
CA TYR A 374 15.91 21.28 33.36
C TYR A 374 15.54 22.38 32.34
N PRO A 375 16.04 23.62 32.49
CA PRO A 375 15.74 24.76 31.61
C PRO A 375 16.44 24.66 30.24
N PHE A 376 16.37 23.47 29.64
CA PHE A 376 16.95 23.13 28.36
C PHE A 376 15.92 22.35 27.53
N VAL A 377 16.12 22.37 26.21
CA VAL A 377 15.51 21.44 25.25
C VAL A 377 16.58 21.06 24.23
N PHE A 378 16.39 19.97 23.51
CA PHE A 378 17.33 19.59 22.46
C PHE A 378 17.28 20.63 21.33
N LYS A 379 18.44 20.97 20.79
CA LYS A 379 18.52 21.69 19.52
C LYS A 379 18.02 20.74 18.44
N ASN A 380 17.01 21.14 17.68
CA ASN A 380 16.48 20.33 16.59
C ASN A 380 17.58 20.17 15.52
N ASP A 381 18.12 18.96 15.41
CA ASP A 381 19.22 18.58 14.53
C ASP A 381 18.81 17.29 13.81
N ILE A 382 19.21 17.13 12.55
CA ILE A 382 18.85 15.97 11.71
C ILE A 382 19.34 14.66 12.33
N ALA A 383 20.40 14.71 13.13
CA ALA A 383 20.97 13.55 13.80
C ALA A 383 20.19 13.07 15.05
N ILE A 384 19.21 13.84 15.53
CA ILE A 384 18.45 13.53 16.74
C ILE A 384 17.06 12.99 16.37
N GLU A 385 16.74 11.80 16.87
CA GLU A 385 15.41 11.22 16.81
C GLU A 385 14.67 11.49 18.13
N SER A 386 13.46 12.04 18.05
CA SER A 386 12.65 12.35 19.24
C SER A 386 12.00 11.10 19.85
N ILE A 387 12.02 11.02 21.18
CA ILE A 387 11.26 10.04 21.97
C ILE A 387 10.04 10.73 22.60
N LEU A 388 10.25 11.85 23.30
CA LEU A 388 9.22 12.61 23.99
C LEU A 388 9.32 14.08 23.63
N ASN A 389 8.17 14.69 23.35
CA ASN A 389 8.04 16.10 23.01
C ASN A 389 7.18 16.84 24.05
N ASP A 390 7.50 18.13 24.22
CA ASP A 390 6.67 19.16 24.80
C ASP A 390 6.26 20.11 23.68
N ASN A 391 5.07 19.89 23.11
CA ASN A 391 4.62 20.47 21.84
C ASN A 391 5.64 20.22 20.71
N SER A 392 6.26 21.26 20.17
CA SER A 392 7.29 21.14 19.12
C SER A 392 8.71 20.94 19.64
N ASN A 393 8.93 21.02 20.96
CA ASN A 393 10.25 20.91 21.55
C ASN A 393 10.55 19.48 21.96
N ILE A 394 11.71 18.97 21.54
CA ILE A 394 12.19 17.65 21.95
C ILE A 394 12.70 17.75 23.39
N VAL A 395 12.14 16.92 24.29
CA VAL A 395 12.53 16.83 25.72
C VAL A 395 13.16 15.50 26.09
N SER A 396 13.02 14.48 25.25
CA SER A 396 13.85 13.27 25.28
C SER A 396 14.10 12.82 23.86
N GLY A 397 15.33 12.41 23.58
CA GLY A 397 15.75 12.03 22.25
C GLY A 397 16.98 11.12 22.29
N TYR A 398 17.26 10.50 21.16
CA TYR A 398 18.46 9.71 20.95
C TYR A 398 19.15 10.06 19.64
N LYS A 399 20.43 9.70 19.55
CA LYS A 399 21.21 9.69 18.32
C LYS A 399 21.75 8.29 18.09
N ARG A 400 22.02 7.94 16.83
CA ARG A 400 22.63 6.65 16.48
C ARG A 400 24.14 6.72 16.60
N LEU A 401 24.73 5.64 17.07
CA LEU A 401 26.18 5.40 17.01
C LEU A 401 26.38 3.98 16.47
N GLY A 402 26.76 3.85 15.21
CA GLY A 402 26.76 2.56 14.51
C GLY A 402 25.35 1.97 14.43
N ILE A 403 25.20 0.71 14.85
CA ILE A 403 23.88 0.06 14.95
C ILE A 403 23.17 0.31 16.29
N GLY A 404 23.89 0.82 17.30
CA GLY A 404 23.35 1.14 18.62
C GLY A 404 22.84 2.57 18.73
N ARG A 405 22.37 2.92 19.94
CA ARG A 405 21.72 4.20 20.24
C ARG A 405 22.24 4.78 21.54
N ILE A 406 22.42 6.09 21.55
CA ILE A 406 22.70 6.86 22.76
C ILE A 406 21.52 7.82 22.94
N GLY A 407 20.87 7.79 24.08
CA GLY A 407 19.74 8.66 24.40
C GLY A 407 19.88 9.36 25.74
N THR A 408 19.14 10.45 25.92
CA THR A 408 19.03 11.17 27.18
C THR A 408 17.70 11.93 27.23
N SER A 409 17.46 12.63 28.35
CA SER A 409 16.34 13.53 28.52
C SER A 409 16.78 14.86 29.15
N VAL A 410 15.87 15.83 29.17
CA VAL A 410 15.96 17.03 30.02
C VAL A 410 14.98 16.95 31.20
N LEU A 411 14.19 15.87 31.32
CA LEU A 411 13.24 15.68 32.40
C LEU A 411 13.97 15.42 33.73
N GLN A 412 13.36 15.85 34.82
CA GLN A 412 13.86 15.65 36.18
C GLN A 412 12.73 15.14 37.09
N ASN A 413 13.11 14.41 38.13
CA ASN A 413 12.20 13.88 39.15
C ASN A 413 10.98 13.12 38.57
N THR A 414 11.19 12.24 37.57
CA THR A 414 10.06 11.55 36.95
C THR A 414 9.33 10.65 37.95
N TYR A 415 10.04 10.19 38.99
CA TYR A 415 9.46 9.42 40.11
C TYR A 415 8.31 10.14 40.84
N GLU A 416 8.24 11.48 40.79
CA GLU A 416 7.13 12.22 41.40
C GLU A 416 5.77 11.87 40.77
N LEU A 417 5.74 11.44 39.50
CA LEU A 417 4.51 10.96 38.87
C LEU A 417 3.94 9.76 39.62
N GLN A 418 4.80 8.81 40.00
CA GLN A 418 4.38 7.63 40.74
C GLN A 418 3.91 8.00 42.15
N LEU A 419 4.55 8.97 42.80
CA LEU A 419 4.14 9.49 44.10
C LEU A 419 2.80 10.24 44.06
N LYS A 420 2.50 10.92 42.95
CA LYS A 420 1.25 11.67 42.72
C LYS A 420 0.09 10.79 42.24
N GLY A 421 0.31 9.49 42.06
CA GLY A 421 -0.70 8.54 41.56
C GLY A 421 -0.82 8.48 40.03
N GLU A 422 -0.01 9.22 39.30
CA GLU A 422 0.04 9.25 37.82
C GLU A 422 0.87 8.08 37.26
N ILE A 423 0.53 6.87 37.71
CA ILE A 423 1.30 5.65 37.47
C ILE A 423 1.37 5.33 35.97
N ASP A 424 0.26 5.44 35.24
CA ASP A 424 0.23 5.10 33.82
C ASP A 424 1.11 6.01 32.98
N VAL A 425 1.17 7.30 33.32
CA VAL A 425 2.05 8.26 32.64
C VAL A 425 3.51 7.94 32.90
N TYR A 426 3.87 7.58 34.14
CA TYR A 426 5.22 7.15 34.47
C TYR A 426 5.63 5.89 33.68
N LYS A 427 4.75 4.89 33.63
CA LYS A 427 4.98 3.64 32.89
C LYS A 427 5.16 3.90 31.39
N GLN A 428 4.27 4.69 30.79
CA GLN A 428 4.35 5.02 29.36
C GLN A 428 5.62 5.80 29.02
N LEU A 429 6.02 6.76 29.85
CA LEU A 429 7.25 7.53 29.68
C LEU A 429 8.47 6.61 29.60
N TRP A 430 8.63 5.73 30.60
CA TRP A 430 9.79 4.86 30.68
C TRP A 430 9.72 3.70 29.68
N ALA A 431 8.55 3.13 29.42
CA ALA A 431 8.38 2.13 28.36
C ALA A 431 8.82 2.68 27.01
N LYS A 432 8.33 3.87 26.62
CA LYS A 432 8.69 4.51 25.34
C LYS A 432 10.19 4.83 25.27
N THR A 433 10.77 5.31 26.37
CA THR A 433 12.20 5.66 26.45
C THR A 433 13.09 4.43 26.29
N ILE A 434 12.83 3.38 27.07
CA ILE A 434 13.63 2.15 27.05
C ILE A 434 13.43 1.40 25.73
N GLU A 435 12.21 1.30 25.22
CA GLU A 435 11.93 0.65 23.94
C GLU A 435 12.64 1.36 22.77
N SER A 436 12.71 2.69 22.80
CA SER A 436 13.37 3.47 21.74
C SER A 436 14.90 3.29 21.74
N ILE A 437 15.51 3.12 22.91
CA ILE A 437 16.97 3.08 23.07
C ILE A 437 17.53 1.66 23.05
N SER A 438 16.74 0.69 23.52
CA SER A 438 17.13 -0.72 23.58
C SER A 438 17.65 -1.25 22.25
N LYS A 439 18.56 -2.22 22.37
CA LYS A 439 19.07 -3.02 21.25
C LYS A 439 17.90 -3.56 20.44
N LYS A 440 17.88 -3.24 19.15
CA LYS A 440 16.90 -3.81 18.22
C LYS A 440 17.50 -5.05 17.59
N GLU A 441 16.75 -6.13 17.60
CA GLU A 441 17.07 -7.26 16.74
C GLU A 441 16.96 -6.80 15.29
N THR A 442 17.98 -7.08 14.48
CA THR A 442 17.87 -6.99 13.03
C THR A 442 17.43 -8.37 12.54
N PRO A 443 16.12 -8.60 12.33
CA PRO A 443 15.67 -9.90 11.90
C PRO A 443 16.28 -10.22 10.53
N SER A 444 16.76 -11.45 10.37
CA SER A 444 17.24 -11.99 9.09
C SER A 444 16.15 -12.01 8.01
N ILE A 445 14.88 -12.06 8.46
CA ILE A 445 13.67 -12.09 7.65
C ILE A 445 12.62 -11.19 8.30
N GLU A 446 12.12 -10.23 7.52
CA GLU A 446 11.01 -9.37 7.90
C GLU A 446 9.92 -9.45 6.83
N TRP A 447 8.68 -9.62 7.28
CA TRP A 447 7.51 -9.73 6.41
C TRP A 447 6.64 -8.49 6.54
N ASN A 448 6.14 -7.99 5.42
CA ASN A 448 5.24 -6.85 5.39
C ASN A 448 4.08 -7.08 4.41
N SER A 449 2.95 -6.43 4.67
CA SER A 449 1.76 -6.48 3.85
C SER A 449 0.90 -5.26 4.11
N LYS A 450 0.19 -4.75 3.11
CA LYS A 450 -0.75 -3.63 3.29
C LYS A 450 -1.91 -3.95 4.24
N SER A 451 -2.28 -5.23 4.34
CA SER A 451 -3.37 -5.73 5.18
C SER A 451 -3.06 -7.15 5.62
N LYS A 452 -3.51 -7.53 6.82
CA LYS A 452 -3.51 -8.94 7.25
C LYS A 452 -4.75 -9.72 6.79
N LEU A 453 -5.75 -9.03 6.25
CA LEU A 453 -6.95 -9.61 5.67
C LEU A 453 -6.75 -9.84 4.17
N ALA A 454 -7.06 -11.05 3.72
CA ALA A 454 -7.09 -11.46 2.32
C ALA A 454 -8.48 -11.99 1.97
N TYR A 455 -8.93 -11.80 0.73
CA TYR A 455 -10.18 -12.39 0.25
C TYR A 455 -9.88 -13.68 -0.50
N ILE A 456 -10.76 -14.69 -0.36
CA ILE A 456 -10.61 -15.95 -1.09
C ILE A 456 -10.65 -15.69 -2.60
N ASN A 457 -9.79 -16.40 -3.34
CA ASN A 457 -9.65 -16.31 -4.80
C ASN A 457 -9.29 -14.90 -5.31
N GLU A 458 -8.78 -14.04 -4.44
CA GLU A 458 -8.29 -12.71 -4.79
C GLU A 458 -6.78 -12.60 -4.56
N PRO A 459 -6.10 -11.73 -5.33
CA PRO A 459 -4.67 -11.52 -5.17
C PRO A 459 -4.34 -10.87 -3.83
N PHE A 460 -3.52 -11.55 -3.03
CA PHE A 460 -2.95 -11.03 -1.79
C PHE A 460 -1.47 -10.74 -1.97
N SER A 461 -1.11 -9.46 -1.96
CA SER A 461 0.28 -9.00 -2.09
C SER A 461 1.01 -8.96 -0.74
N PHE A 462 2.22 -9.48 -0.71
CA PHE A 462 3.12 -9.39 0.44
C PHE A 462 4.53 -8.97 0.01
N GLU A 463 5.30 -8.50 0.99
CA GLU A 463 6.69 -8.11 0.86
C GLU A 463 7.53 -8.90 1.87
N LEU A 464 8.73 -9.26 1.45
CA LEU A 464 9.72 -9.98 2.24
C LEU A 464 11.03 -9.21 2.15
N ARG A 465 11.60 -8.86 3.30
CA ARG A 465 12.95 -8.34 3.41
C ARG A 465 13.86 -9.39 4.01
N THR A 466 14.90 -9.78 3.28
CA THR A 466 15.86 -10.79 3.73
C THR A 466 17.23 -10.61 3.11
N THR A 467 18.28 -10.95 3.86
CA THR A 467 19.67 -10.96 3.39
C THR A 467 19.98 -12.15 2.47
N ASN A 468 19.05 -13.09 2.32
CA ASN A 468 19.19 -14.21 1.39
C ASN A 468 19.03 -13.74 -0.06
N ASN A 469 20.00 -14.09 -0.91
CA ASN A 469 20.01 -13.71 -2.33
C ASN A 469 18.97 -14.46 -3.18
N ASN A 470 18.46 -15.61 -2.73
CA ASN A 470 17.46 -16.40 -3.46
C ASN A 470 16.46 -17.05 -2.49
N PRO A 471 15.56 -16.27 -1.86
CA PRO A 471 14.58 -16.81 -0.94
C PRO A 471 13.52 -17.62 -1.68
N LEU A 472 13.14 -18.77 -1.13
CA LEU A 472 12.07 -19.61 -1.66
C LEU A 472 10.90 -19.54 -0.69
N ILE A 473 9.76 -19.04 -1.17
CA ILE A 473 8.55 -18.86 -0.37
C ILE A 473 7.53 -19.93 -0.68
N GLU A 474 7.00 -20.53 0.37
CA GLU A 474 5.98 -21.56 0.29
C GLU A 474 4.79 -21.19 1.17
N THR A 475 3.61 -21.55 0.68
CA THR A 475 2.43 -21.77 1.52
C THR A 475 2.36 -23.25 1.91
N THR A 476 1.34 -23.64 2.68
CA THR A 476 1.12 -25.03 3.12
C THR A 476 1.00 -26.02 1.95
N SER A 477 0.68 -25.54 0.74
CA SER A 477 0.34 -26.39 -0.41
C SER A 477 1.16 -26.16 -1.69
N TYR A 478 1.83 -25.01 -1.87
CA TYR A 478 2.54 -24.67 -3.10
C TYR A 478 3.61 -23.60 -2.89
N GLN A 479 4.53 -23.50 -3.85
CA GLN A 479 5.56 -22.46 -3.87
C GLN A 479 5.05 -21.20 -4.57
N ILE A 480 5.38 -20.03 -4.03
CA ILE A 480 4.97 -18.73 -4.58
C ILE A 480 6.16 -18.09 -5.30
N PRO A 481 6.00 -17.72 -6.60
CA PRO A 481 7.02 -16.96 -7.30
C PRO A 481 7.09 -15.55 -6.70
N ILE A 482 8.32 -15.07 -6.50
CA ILE A 482 8.60 -13.74 -5.97
C ILE A 482 9.48 -12.95 -6.94
N LYS A 483 9.39 -11.62 -6.86
CA LYS A 483 10.17 -10.69 -7.66
C LYS A 483 11.02 -9.83 -6.75
N ARG A 484 12.33 -9.73 -7.02
CA ARG A 484 13.22 -8.81 -6.31
C ARG A 484 12.96 -7.37 -6.74
N SER A 485 13.02 -6.44 -5.79
CA SER A 485 13.06 -5.01 -6.10
C SER A 485 14.35 -4.66 -6.84
N ILE A 486 14.26 -3.67 -7.73
CA ILE A 486 15.42 -3.15 -8.48
C ILE A 486 16.21 -2.19 -7.59
N ASP A 487 15.51 -1.40 -6.77
CA ASP A 487 16.12 -0.33 -5.96
C ASP A 487 16.68 -0.84 -4.62
N ILE A 488 16.08 -1.90 -4.07
CA ILE A 488 16.43 -2.45 -2.75
C ILE A 488 16.75 -3.93 -2.88
N LYS A 489 18.04 -4.28 -2.80
CA LYS A 489 18.54 -5.65 -3.02
C LYS A 489 17.88 -6.70 -2.12
N ASP A 490 17.62 -6.35 -0.87
CA ASP A 490 17.10 -7.29 0.13
C ASP A 490 15.56 -7.37 0.13
N LEU A 491 14.88 -6.61 -0.75
CA LEU A 491 13.42 -6.54 -0.80
C LEU A 491 12.86 -7.39 -1.94
N TRP A 492 11.88 -8.22 -1.60
CA TRP A 492 11.17 -9.12 -2.51
C TRP A 492 9.67 -8.90 -2.37
N THR A 493 8.93 -9.03 -3.47
CA THR A 493 7.48 -8.93 -3.51
C THR A 493 6.87 -10.19 -4.11
N GLY A 494 5.72 -10.61 -3.59
CA GLY A 494 5.00 -11.79 -4.05
C GLY A 494 3.49 -11.59 -4.00
N ILE A 495 2.78 -12.40 -4.77
CA ILE A 495 1.32 -12.44 -4.79
C ILE A 495 0.89 -13.89 -4.59
N THR A 496 -0.03 -14.11 -3.66
CA THR A 496 -0.66 -15.40 -3.40
C THR A 496 -2.18 -15.30 -3.52
N TYR A 497 -2.85 -16.43 -3.70
CA TYR A 497 -4.31 -16.51 -3.85
C TYR A 497 -4.83 -17.52 -2.83
N PRO A 498 -5.32 -17.07 -1.66
CA PRO A 498 -5.85 -17.98 -0.66
C PRO A 498 -7.12 -18.67 -1.17
N LYS A 499 -7.22 -19.97 -0.96
CA LYS A 499 -8.36 -20.79 -1.44
C LYS A 499 -9.38 -21.10 -0.34
N ASN A 500 -8.92 -21.13 0.91
CA ASN A 500 -9.73 -21.52 2.06
C ASN A 500 -9.80 -20.37 3.07
N GLU A 501 -10.94 -20.25 3.75
CA GLU A 501 -11.11 -19.32 4.87
C GLU A 501 -10.19 -19.69 6.04
N GLY A 502 -9.83 -18.68 6.84
CA GLY A 502 -9.07 -18.88 8.06
C GLY A 502 -7.61 -18.44 7.97
N TRP A 503 -6.84 -18.83 8.98
CA TRP A 503 -5.41 -18.51 9.06
C TRP A 503 -4.63 -19.25 7.98
N ASN A 504 -3.89 -18.48 7.19
CA ASN A 504 -2.95 -18.96 6.19
C ASN A 504 -1.54 -18.49 6.57
N THR A 505 -0.55 -19.27 6.15
CA THR A 505 0.85 -19.06 6.53
C THR A 505 1.76 -19.03 5.32
N LEU A 506 2.68 -18.06 5.29
CA LEU A 506 3.82 -18.03 4.37
C LEU A 506 5.09 -18.28 5.16
N LYS A 507 5.94 -19.17 4.66
CA LYS A 507 7.23 -19.50 5.27
C LYS A 507 8.33 -19.45 4.22
N THR A 508 9.56 -19.22 4.68
CA THR A 508 10.74 -19.42 3.85
C THR A 508 11.22 -20.87 4.02
N GLN A 509 11.73 -21.51 2.96
CA GLN A 509 12.31 -22.85 3.11
C GLN A 509 13.56 -22.85 4.00
N GLN A 510 14.33 -21.77 3.97
CA GLN A 510 15.61 -21.66 4.69
C GLN A 510 15.45 -21.35 6.19
N ASP A 511 14.34 -20.74 6.59
CA ASP A 511 13.99 -20.46 7.98
C ASP A 511 12.48 -20.64 8.17
N THR A 512 12.12 -21.79 8.74
CA THR A 512 10.74 -22.18 9.03
C THR A 512 10.22 -21.60 10.34
N THR A 513 11.08 -20.95 11.15
CA THR A 513 10.70 -20.40 12.46
C THR A 513 10.06 -19.01 12.34
N LYS A 514 10.35 -18.28 11.25
CA LYS A 514 9.81 -16.93 10.98
C LYS A 514 8.69 -16.99 9.94
N VAL A 515 7.50 -17.35 10.41
CA VAL A 515 6.28 -17.49 9.59
C VAL A 515 5.51 -16.17 9.53
N PHE A 516 5.00 -15.83 8.34
CA PHE A 516 4.04 -14.76 8.16
C PHE A 516 2.61 -15.32 8.16
N GLN A 517 1.76 -14.78 9.01
CA GLN A 517 0.37 -15.22 9.17
C GLN A 517 -0.58 -14.13 8.70
N TYR A 518 -1.54 -14.51 7.86
CA TYR A 518 -2.63 -13.66 7.37
C TYR A 518 -3.95 -14.44 7.41
N TYR A 519 -5.07 -13.74 7.43
CA TYR A 519 -6.39 -14.33 7.58
C TYR A 519 -7.20 -14.15 6.29
N ALA A 520 -7.65 -15.26 5.72
CA ALA A 520 -8.46 -15.29 4.53
C ALA A 520 -9.95 -15.29 4.89
N ILE A 521 -10.72 -14.41 4.24
CA ILE A 521 -12.14 -14.17 4.48
C ILE A 521 -12.97 -14.41 3.23
N ASN A 522 -14.26 -14.65 3.44
CA ASN A 522 -15.25 -14.72 2.37
C ASN A 522 -15.53 -13.34 1.76
N ASN A 523 -15.99 -13.32 0.51
CA ASN A 523 -16.46 -12.11 -0.18
C ASN A 523 -17.77 -11.55 0.40
N SER A 524 -18.44 -12.27 1.31
CA SER A 524 -19.56 -11.76 2.11
C SER A 524 -19.15 -10.88 3.29
N GLN A 525 -17.89 -10.97 3.72
CA GLN A 525 -17.35 -10.18 4.83
C GLN A 525 -16.71 -8.89 4.32
N TRP A 526 -16.75 -7.84 5.12
CA TRP A 526 -16.16 -6.53 4.87
C TRP A 526 -16.57 -5.89 3.54
N GLN A 527 -17.76 -6.22 3.03
CA GLN A 527 -18.24 -5.76 1.72
C GLN A 527 -18.24 -4.25 1.57
N THR A 528 -18.63 -3.52 2.62
CA THR A 528 -18.66 -2.05 2.59
C THR A 528 -17.24 -1.47 2.49
N LEU A 529 -16.27 -2.01 3.24
CA LEU A 529 -14.87 -1.60 3.13
C LEU A 529 -14.29 -1.93 1.75
N LYS A 530 -14.56 -3.14 1.24
CA LYS A 530 -14.16 -3.58 -0.10
C LYS A 530 -14.70 -2.59 -1.14
N ALA A 531 -16.01 -2.33 -1.14
CA ALA A 531 -16.66 -1.41 -2.07
C ALA A 531 -16.09 0.01 -1.99
N VAL A 532 -15.81 0.55 -0.81
CA VAL A 532 -15.20 1.88 -0.66
C VAL A 532 -13.78 1.92 -1.23
N SER A 533 -12.98 0.86 -1.02
CA SER A 533 -11.66 0.71 -1.63
C SER A 533 -11.75 0.63 -3.17
N THR A 534 -12.69 -0.15 -3.70
CA THR A 534 -12.97 -0.27 -5.14
C THR A 534 -13.36 1.08 -5.73
N ILE A 535 -14.31 1.81 -5.14
CA ILE A 535 -14.74 3.14 -5.58
C ILE A 535 -13.54 4.11 -5.62
N THR A 536 -12.71 4.11 -4.57
CA THR A 536 -11.54 5.00 -4.47
C THR A 536 -10.51 4.68 -5.55
N SER A 537 -10.27 3.40 -5.81
CA SER A 537 -9.34 2.93 -6.83
C SER A 537 -9.83 3.26 -8.25
N ASN A 538 -11.11 3.07 -8.55
CA ASN A 538 -11.71 3.42 -9.85
C ASN A 538 -11.68 4.93 -10.09
N LYS A 539 -12.06 5.73 -9.08
CA LYS A 539 -11.96 7.20 -9.15
C LYS A 539 -10.52 7.63 -9.42
N LYS A 540 -9.53 6.99 -8.80
CA LYS A 540 -8.12 7.31 -9.03
C LYS A 540 -7.70 6.94 -10.46
N HIS A 541 -7.99 5.71 -10.90
CA HIS A 541 -7.57 5.18 -12.21
C HIS A 541 -8.18 5.97 -13.38
N PHE A 542 -9.50 6.16 -13.37
CA PHE A 542 -10.22 6.77 -14.50
C PHE A 542 -10.28 8.30 -14.47
N ARG A 543 -9.88 8.97 -13.37
CA ARG A 543 -9.77 10.44 -13.33
C ARG A 543 -8.47 10.96 -13.98
N THR A 544 -7.42 10.13 -14.00
CA THR A 544 -6.10 10.49 -14.58
C THR A 544 -5.96 10.15 -16.06
N ASN A 545 -6.84 9.35 -16.63
CA ASN A 545 -6.84 9.12 -18.08
C ASN A 545 -7.35 10.39 -18.78
N LYS A 546 -6.42 11.32 -19.05
CA LYS A 546 -6.52 12.23 -20.19
C LYS A 546 -6.95 11.39 -21.39
N LEU A 547 -7.89 11.91 -22.16
CA LEU A 547 -8.35 11.40 -23.45
C LEU A 547 -7.15 10.93 -24.28
N ASN A 548 -6.72 9.69 -24.11
CA ASN A 548 -5.81 9.06 -25.05
C ASN A 548 -6.63 9.02 -26.32
N THR A 549 -6.20 9.80 -27.31
CA THR A 549 -6.76 9.81 -28.66
C THR A 549 -6.82 8.35 -29.09
N VAL A 550 -8.04 7.82 -29.08
CA VAL A 550 -8.34 6.45 -29.46
C VAL A 550 -7.70 6.25 -30.83
N LYS A 551 -6.73 5.35 -30.93
CA LYS A 551 -6.43 4.75 -32.23
C LYS A 551 -7.69 4.01 -32.59
N SER A 552 -8.57 4.63 -33.38
CA SER A 552 -9.71 3.93 -33.94
C SER A 552 -9.13 2.75 -34.69
N ASN A 553 -9.43 1.53 -34.25
CA ASN A 553 -9.18 0.34 -35.04
C ASN A 553 -10.04 0.46 -36.30
N THR A 554 -9.48 1.09 -37.33
CA THR A 554 -10.07 1.24 -38.65
C THR A 554 -10.04 -0.13 -39.30
N ALA A 555 -11.21 -0.76 -39.41
CA ALA A 555 -11.36 -1.95 -40.20
C ALA A 555 -11.57 -1.50 -41.66
N ASN A 556 -10.59 -1.75 -42.51
CA ASN A 556 -10.69 -1.47 -43.94
C ASN A 556 -11.69 -2.44 -44.58
N SER A 557 -12.75 -1.93 -45.18
CA SER A 557 -13.68 -2.75 -45.98
C SER A 557 -13.48 -2.48 -47.46
N THR A 558 -13.50 -3.54 -48.27
CA THR A 558 -13.37 -3.45 -49.73
C THR A 558 -14.63 -2.89 -50.37
N ILE A 559 -14.48 -1.98 -51.34
CA ILE A 559 -15.58 -1.60 -52.22
C ILE A 559 -15.98 -2.83 -53.06
N ASN A 560 -17.28 -3.06 -53.23
CA ASN A 560 -17.79 -4.18 -54.01
C ASN A 560 -17.30 -4.10 -55.48
N PRO A 561 -16.53 -5.08 -55.99
CA PRO A 561 -15.97 -5.06 -57.34
C PRO A 561 -17.01 -4.99 -58.48
N LEU A 562 -18.26 -5.38 -58.20
CA LEU A 562 -19.36 -5.38 -59.18
C LEU A 562 -19.62 -4.00 -59.82
N TRP A 563 -19.44 -2.91 -59.06
CA TRP A 563 -19.63 -1.55 -59.59
C TRP A 563 -18.62 -1.22 -60.70
N PHE A 564 -17.35 -1.55 -60.47
CA PHE A 564 -16.29 -1.36 -61.48
C PHE A 564 -16.49 -2.28 -62.68
N PHE A 565 -16.98 -3.51 -62.44
CA PHE A 565 -17.28 -4.46 -63.52
C PHE A 565 -18.43 -3.97 -64.43
N MET A 566 -19.50 -3.40 -63.87
CA MET A 566 -20.59 -2.82 -64.68
C MET A 566 -20.08 -1.69 -65.58
N VAL A 567 -19.25 -0.79 -65.04
CA VAL A 567 -18.64 0.32 -65.79
C VAL A 567 -17.76 -0.20 -66.93
N PHE A 568 -16.98 -1.25 -66.68
CA PHE A 568 -16.17 -1.93 -67.69
C PHE A 568 -17.03 -2.49 -68.83
N VAL A 569 -18.08 -3.25 -68.50
CA VAL A 569 -18.97 -3.89 -69.47
C VAL A 569 -19.68 -2.86 -70.34
N LEU A 570 -20.20 -1.78 -69.75
CA LEU A 570 -20.83 -0.69 -70.51
C LEU A 570 -19.84 -0.01 -71.47
N SER A 571 -18.60 0.20 -71.03
CA SER A 571 -17.57 0.89 -71.81
C SER A 571 -17.09 0.03 -72.99
N ILE A 572 -16.88 -1.28 -72.78
CA ILE A 572 -16.56 -2.21 -73.88
C ILE A 572 -17.75 -2.42 -74.80
N GLY A 573 -18.96 -2.52 -74.26
CA GLY A 573 -20.19 -2.61 -75.05
C GLY A 573 -20.34 -1.44 -76.00
N TYR A 574 -20.07 -0.22 -75.53
CA TYR A 574 -20.04 0.98 -76.38
C TYR A 574 -18.96 0.88 -77.47
N LEU A 575 -17.71 0.57 -77.11
CA LEU A 575 -16.60 0.47 -78.06
C LEU A 575 -16.79 -0.62 -79.12
N TRP A 576 -17.56 -1.67 -78.82
CA TRP A 576 -17.88 -2.73 -79.77
C TRP A 576 -19.04 -2.37 -80.71
N LEU A 577 -20.01 -1.59 -80.23
CA LEU A 577 -21.22 -1.26 -80.97
C LEU A 577 -21.05 -0.01 -81.85
N GLU A 578 -20.21 0.95 -81.43
CA GLU A 578 -19.91 2.19 -82.17
C GLU A 578 -19.38 1.97 -83.61
N PRO A 579 -18.44 1.05 -83.91
CA PRO A 579 -18.00 0.83 -85.29
C PRO A 579 -19.04 0.13 -86.17
N LYS A 580 -20.14 -0.37 -85.60
CA LYS A 580 -21.23 -1.06 -86.31
C LYS A 580 -22.44 -0.15 -86.58
N MET A 581 -22.41 1.09 -86.11
CA MET A 581 -23.40 2.14 -86.35
C MET A 581 -22.79 3.30 -87.16
#